data_AF-A0A7C5KCV0-F1
#
_entry.id   AF-A0A7C5KCV0-F1
#
_cell.length_a   1.000
_cell.length_b   1.000
_cell.length_c   1.000
_cell.angle_alpha   90.00
_cell.angle_beta   90.00
_cell.angle_gamma   90.00
#
_symmetry.space_group_name_H-M   'P 1'
#
loop_
_entity.id
_entity.type
_entity.pdbx_description
1 polymer ?
#
loop_
_entity_poly.entity_id
_entity_poly.type
_entity_poly.pdbx_seq_one_letter_code
_entity_poly.pdbx_strand_id
1 'polypeptide(L)'
;MRPFLLFSLLLLAPLPAQAPARVAPPGGRLVLRAPWGSAPGAFGKEDTGARLGPPAVAAARGRVYILDRIYGRVQVFDGKGKLLQVLPAGSRTVDLLAVDGAGRALVLDAFVKKEVRILEEGKAPRVVPLPAPPRPGLLPSGIFAGKDALLLEWGHALVTSLPCPGIEPLFSQGLLPPPGGFLPGRPTRRGWVQVVRSGKGLSLLLGRRDAPVPEELEFPVKGGVECVLDLESDRAGRIAVALFPWDDPFRRIQVMVFSRAGRLLASRRIPGGSITDLMSRFSLSPEGLLYQLRTSEKGVEVLEWDWSRWGTPGVPPKEAPKAPEKEGGR
;
A
#
# COMPACT_ATOMS: atom_id res chain seq x y z
N MET A 1 -65.12 -8.77 -49.53
CA MET A 1 -63.75 -9.21 -49.19
C MET A 1 -63.07 -8.09 -48.43
N ARG A 2 -62.80 -8.27 -47.13
CA ARG A 2 -62.15 -7.27 -46.25
C ARG A 2 -60.66 -7.59 -46.14
N PRO A 3 -59.74 -6.62 -46.16
CA PRO A 3 -58.32 -6.88 -45.99
C PRO A 3 -57.99 -7.12 -44.50
N PHE A 4 -57.18 -8.15 -44.25
CA PHE A 4 -56.58 -8.44 -42.95
C PHE A 4 -55.41 -7.47 -42.70
N LEU A 5 -55.49 -6.69 -41.62
CA LEU A 5 -54.36 -5.93 -41.07
C LEU A 5 -53.50 -6.87 -40.21
N LEU A 6 -52.26 -7.10 -40.62
CA LEU A 6 -51.23 -7.77 -39.82
C LEU A 6 -50.75 -6.78 -38.73
N PHE A 7 -51.05 -7.08 -37.46
CA PHE A 7 -50.43 -6.39 -36.32
C PHE A 7 -49.07 -7.03 -36.04
N SER A 8 -47.98 -6.39 -36.46
CA SER A 8 -46.63 -6.74 -36.02
C SER A 8 -46.43 -6.32 -34.56
N LEU A 9 -46.47 -7.29 -33.65
CA LEU A 9 -46.05 -7.10 -32.26
C LEU A 9 -44.50 -7.03 -32.22
N LEU A 10 -43.96 -5.81 -32.20
CA LEU A 10 -42.55 -5.58 -31.87
C LEU A 10 -42.35 -5.85 -30.38
N LEU A 11 -41.80 -7.02 -30.04
CA LEU A 11 -41.26 -7.30 -28.71
C LEU A 11 -40.05 -6.38 -28.48
N LEU A 12 -40.25 -5.30 -27.72
CA LEU A 12 -39.13 -4.57 -27.10
C LEU A 12 -38.43 -5.53 -26.14
N ALA A 13 -37.20 -5.92 -26.48
CA ALA A 13 -36.31 -6.55 -25.51
C ALA A 13 -36.10 -5.58 -24.33
N PRO A 14 -36.18 -6.04 -23.08
CA PRO A 14 -35.89 -5.18 -21.94
C PRO A 14 -34.45 -4.67 -22.03
N LEU A 15 -34.28 -3.35 -21.91
CA LEU A 15 -32.97 -2.73 -21.74
C LEU A 15 -32.24 -3.45 -20.59
N PRO A 16 -30.94 -3.78 -20.73
CA PRO A 16 -30.19 -4.35 -19.63
C PRO A 16 -30.26 -3.37 -18.45
N ALA A 17 -30.78 -3.84 -17.33
CA ALA A 17 -30.83 -3.08 -16.09
C ALA A 17 -29.42 -2.54 -15.82
N GLN A 18 -29.27 -1.21 -15.83
CA GLN A 18 -28.04 -0.58 -15.39
C GLN A 18 -27.77 -1.07 -13.97
N ALA A 19 -26.67 -1.81 -13.81
CA ALA A 19 -26.23 -2.26 -12.51
C ALA A 19 -26.12 -1.03 -11.59
N PRO A 20 -26.65 -1.08 -10.35
CA PRO A 20 -26.56 0.06 -9.45
C PRO A 20 -25.08 0.42 -9.28
N ALA A 21 -24.77 1.72 -9.40
CA ALA A 21 -23.47 2.26 -9.07
C ALA A 21 -23.08 1.75 -7.68
N ARG A 22 -22.07 0.87 -7.63
CA ARG A 22 -21.65 0.23 -6.38
C ARG A 22 -21.06 1.29 -5.47
N VAL A 23 -21.84 1.69 -4.47
CA VAL A 23 -21.46 2.54 -3.36
C VAL A 23 -20.17 1.98 -2.75
N ALA A 24 -19.15 2.83 -2.65
CA ALA A 24 -17.90 2.46 -1.97
C ALA A 24 -18.22 2.00 -0.53
N PRO A 25 -17.54 0.96 0.01
CA PRO A 25 -17.75 0.56 1.39
C PRO A 25 -17.53 1.76 2.31
N PRO A 26 -18.31 1.92 3.40
CA PRO A 26 -18.28 3.11 4.22
C PRO A 26 -16.86 3.40 4.73
N GLY A 27 -16.22 4.43 4.15
CA GLY A 27 -14.97 5.01 4.63
C GLY A 27 -13.78 5.05 3.65
N GLY A 28 -13.79 4.31 2.53
CA GLY A 28 -12.69 4.31 1.54
C GLY A 28 -13.14 4.83 0.17
N ARG A 29 -12.40 5.75 -0.43
CA ARG A 29 -12.66 6.29 -1.78
C ARG A 29 -12.06 5.34 -2.82
N LEU A 30 -12.85 4.88 -3.77
CA LEU A 30 -12.33 4.12 -4.91
C LEU A 30 -11.49 5.04 -5.81
N VAL A 31 -10.21 4.71 -5.97
CA VAL A 31 -9.26 5.43 -6.84
C VAL A 31 -9.20 4.78 -8.21
N LEU A 32 -9.06 3.46 -8.23
CA LEU A 32 -8.92 2.68 -9.46
C LEU A 32 -9.80 1.43 -9.39
N ARG A 33 -10.46 1.13 -10.50
CA ARG A 33 -11.01 -0.20 -10.81
C ARG A 33 -10.48 -0.58 -12.19
N ALA A 34 -9.80 -1.71 -12.29
CA ALA A 34 -9.20 -2.18 -13.52
C ALA A 34 -9.54 -3.66 -13.73
N PRO A 35 -9.90 -4.07 -14.96
CA PRO A 35 -10.23 -5.46 -15.25
C PRO A 35 -8.97 -6.34 -15.28
N TRP A 36 -9.18 -7.65 -15.28
CA TRP A 36 -8.14 -8.59 -15.67
C TRP A 36 -7.91 -8.54 -17.18
N GLY A 37 -6.66 -8.65 -17.63
CA GLY A 37 -6.29 -8.60 -19.05
C GLY A 37 -4.85 -8.13 -19.29
N SER A 38 -4.41 -8.19 -20.54
CA SER A 38 -3.05 -7.79 -20.97
C SER A 38 -2.93 -6.34 -21.42
N ALA A 39 -4.05 -5.69 -21.77
CA ALA A 39 -4.06 -4.32 -22.24
C ALA A 39 -3.56 -3.33 -21.17
N PRO A 40 -3.01 -2.17 -21.55
CA PRO A 40 -2.81 -1.05 -20.63
C PRO A 40 -4.11 -0.69 -19.91
N GLY A 41 -4.05 -0.49 -18.59
CA GLY A 41 -5.21 -0.28 -17.74
C GLY A 41 -5.91 -1.56 -17.26
N ALA A 42 -5.48 -2.74 -17.72
CA ALA A 42 -5.86 -4.05 -17.20
C ALA A 42 -4.67 -4.72 -16.49
N PHE A 43 -4.90 -5.79 -15.74
CA PHE A 43 -3.85 -6.50 -15.00
C PHE A 43 -3.83 -7.99 -15.26
N GLY A 44 -2.65 -8.61 -15.18
CA GLY A 44 -2.56 -10.06 -15.27
C GLY A 44 -3.04 -10.76 -13.99
N LYS A 45 -3.65 -11.93 -14.18
CA LYS A 45 -4.00 -12.89 -13.14
C LYS A 45 -3.65 -14.28 -13.66
N GLU A 46 -2.99 -15.09 -12.84
CA GLU A 46 -2.81 -16.51 -13.10
C GLU A 46 -3.36 -17.31 -11.92
N ASP A 47 -4.33 -18.18 -12.21
CA ASP A 47 -4.89 -19.11 -11.22
C ASP A 47 -4.03 -20.38 -11.12
N THR A 48 -2.74 -20.21 -10.82
CA THR A 48 -1.86 -21.30 -10.40
C THR A 48 -1.93 -21.47 -8.88
N GLY A 49 -1.27 -22.50 -8.32
CA GLY A 49 -1.25 -22.73 -6.87
C GLY A 49 -0.83 -21.52 -6.03
N ALA A 50 -0.04 -20.60 -6.60
CA ALA A 50 0.43 -19.36 -5.97
C ALA A 50 -0.45 -18.12 -6.27
N ARG A 51 -1.65 -18.29 -6.85
CA ARG A 51 -2.67 -17.24 -7.11
C ARG A 51 -2.05 -15.90 -7.50
N LEU A 52 -1.37 -15.86 -8.63
CA LEU A 52 -0.53 -14.73 -8.99
C LEU A 52 -1.37 -13.58 -9.57
N GLY A 53 -1.03 -12.37 -9.16
CA GLY A 53 -1.56 -11.12 -9.71
C GLY A 53 -0.62 -9.97 -9.38
N PRO A 54 -1.11 -8.72 -9.41
CA PRO A 54 -0.34 -7.54 -9.05
C PRO A 54 0.07 -7.60 -7.57
N PRO A 55 1.37 -7.76 -7.24
CA PRO A 55 1.76 -8.04 -5.87
C PRO A 55 1.93 -6.78 -5.03
N ALA A 56 2.03 -5.59 -5.64
CA ALA A 56 2.47 -4.38 -4.93
C ALA A 56 1.80 -3.10 -5.45
N VAL A 57 1.54 -2.17 -4.54
CA VAL A 57 1.10 -0.79 -4.81
C VAL A 57 2.02 0.21 -4.13
N ALA A 58 2.29 1.35 -4.77
CA ALA A 58 2.96 2.48 -4.16
C ALA A 58 2.25 3.79 -4.56
N ALA A 59 2.22 4.78 -3.66
CA ALA A 59 1.59 6.07 -3.92
C ALA A 59 2.55 7.23 -3.60
N ALA A 60 2.71 8.14 -4.56
CA ALA A 60 3.55 9.32 -4.42
C ALA A 60 3.10 10.42 -5.37
N ARG A 61 3.17 11.69 -4.94
CA ARG A 61 2.91 12.87 -5.77
C ARG A 61 1.54 12.82 -6.49
N GLY A 62 0.51 12.32 -5.79
CA GLY A 62 -0.84 12.16 -6.35
C GLY A 62 -0.97 11.09 -7.45
N ARG A 63 0.03 10.23 -7.60
CA ARG A 63 0.02 9.09 -8.52
C ARG A 63 0.01 7.77 -7.75
N VAL A 64 -0.57 6.75 -8.37
CA VAL A 64 -0.60 5.37 -7.88
C VAL A 64 0.15 4.48 -8.88
N TYR A 65 1.11 3.73 -8.37
CA TYR A 65 1.95 2.80 -9.13
C TYR A 65 1.53 1.40 -8.74
N ILE A 66 1.25 0.54 -9.71
CA ILE A 66 0.87 -0.85 -9.48
C ILE A 66 1.79 -1.74 -10.28
N LEU A 67 2.44 -2.67 -9.59
CA LEU A 67 3.30 -3.66 -10.21
C LEU A 67 2.45 -4.77 -10.82
N ASP A 68 2.49 -4.93 -12.14
CA ASP A 68 1.86 -6.03 -12.87
C ASP A 68 2.95 -7.03 -13.25
N ARG A 69 3.27 -7.91 -12.30
CA ARG A 69 4.35 -8.90 -12.43
C ARG A 69 4.12 -9.85 -13.61
N ILE A 70 2.86 -10.25 -13.86
CA ILE A 70 2.51 -11.19 -14.93
C ILE A 70 2.94 -10.66 -16.30
N TYR A 71 2.76 -9.36 -16.53
CA TYR A 71 3.17 -8.69 -17.77
C TYR A 71 4.48 -7.90 -17.64
N GLY A 72 5.21 -8.04 -16.53
CA GLY A 72 6.52 -7.43 -16.32
C GLY A 72 6.51 -5.91 -16.49
N ARG A 73 5.51 -5.23 -15.94
CA ARG A 73 5.33 -3.77 -16.08
C ARG A 73 4.89 -3.11 -14.77
N VAL A 74 5.18 -1.82 -14.62
CA VAL A 74 4.56 -0.95 -13.64
C VAL A 74 3.59 -0.04 -14.36
N GLN A 75 2.34 0.00 -13.90
CA GLN A 75 1.33 0.89 -14.45
C GLN A 75 1.10 2.05 -13.48
N VAL A 76 1.14 3.27 -14.01
CA VAL A 76 1.05 4.52 -13.23
C VAL A 76 -0.26 5.21 -13.54
N PHE A 77 -1.03 5.51 -12.51
CA PHE A 77 -2.33 6.15 -12.59
C PHE A 77 -2.32 7.47 -11.81
N ASP A 78 -3.19 8.41 -12.16
CA ASP A 78 -3.48 9.56 -11.30
C ASP A 78 -4.42 9.18 -10.13
N GLY A 79 -4.63 10.12 -9.19
CA GLY A 79 -5.56 9.95 -8.07
C GLY A 79 -7.04 9.80 -8.45
N LYS A 80 -7.38 9.83 -9.75
CA LYS A 80 -8.71 9.59 -10.32
C LYS A 80 -8.77 8.29 -11.14
N GLY A 81 -7.69 7.51 -11.16
CA GLY A 81 -7.62 6.23 -11.85
C GLY A 81 -7.36 6.32 -13.36
N LYS A 82 -7.01 7.50 -13.89
CA LYS A 82 -6.59 7.63 -15.29
C LYS A 82 -5.18 7.07 -15.45
N LEU A 83 -5.01 6.14 -16.38
CA LEU A 83 -3.69 5.63 -16.76
C LEU A 83 -2.85 6.78 -17.34
N LEU A 84 -1.67 6.98 -16.75
CA LEU A 84 -0.69 7.98 -17.18
C LEU A 84 0.43 7.31 -17.99
N GLN A 85 0.98 6.20 -17.47
CA GLN A 85 2.22 5.61 -17.99
C GLN A 85 2.25 4.10 -17.78
N VAL A 86 3.00 3.41 -18.64
CA VAL A 86 3.37 2.01 -18.49
C VAL A 86 4.89 1.90 -18.59
N LEU A 87 5.54 1.48 -17.51
CA LEU A 87 6.98 1.37 -17.41
C LEU A 87 7.37 -0.12 -17.48
N PRO A 88 8.34 -0.52 -18.33
CA PRO A 88 8.79 -1.91 -18.39
C PRO A 88 9.56 -2.26 -17.11
N ALA A 89 9.02 -3.19 -16.31
CA ALA A 89 9.69 -3.67 -15.10
C ALA A 89 10.87 -4.59 -15.44
N GLY A 90 10.93 -5.10 -16.67
CA GLY A 90 12.08 -5.81 -17.21
C GLY A 90 12.18 -7.29 -16.86
N SER A 91 11.38 -7.77 -15.90
CA SER A 91 11.21 -9.19 -15.60
C SER A 91 9.81 -9.48 -15.07
N ARG A 92 9.40 -10.75 -15.10
CA ARG A 92 8.16 -11.28 -14.51
C ARG A 92 8.36 -11.90 -13.11
N THR A 93 9.54 -11.68 -12.53
CA THR A 93 9.97 -12.21 -11.21
C THR A 93 10.15 -11.09 -10.18
N VAL A 94 9.60 -9.92 -10.49
CA VAL A 94 9.61 -8.72 -9.65
C VAL A 94 8.46 -8.75 -8.66
N ASP A 95 8.74 -8.54 -7.38
CA ASP A 95 7.77 -8.78 -6.32
C ASP A 95 7.47 -7.55 -5.47
N LEU A 96 8.42 -6.61 -5.40
CA LEU A 96 8.33 -5.43 -4.55
C LEU A 96 8.46 -4.14 -5.37
N LEU A 97 7.72 -3.12 -4.94
CA LEU A 97 7.64 -1.82 -5.57
C LEU A 97 7.75 -0.73 -4.50
N ALA A 98 8.60 0.24 -4.74
CA ALA A 98 8.62 1.50 -4.00
C ALA A 98 8.70 2.67 -4.99
N VAL A 99 8.46 3.89 -4.50
CA VAL A 99 8.57 5.11 -5.30
C VAL A 99 9.37 6.12 -4.50
N ASP A 100 10.24 6.83 -5.19
CA ASP A 100 11.11 7.83 -4.60
C ASP A 100 10.51 9.25 -4.67
N GLY A 101 11.18 10.24 -4.08
CA GLY A 101 10.73 11.64 -4.05
C GLY A 101 10.63 12.30 -5.43
N ALA A 102 11.41 11.83 -6.40
CA ALA A 102 11.36 12.28 -7.79
C ALA A 102 10.18 11.63 -8.54
N GLY A 103 9.57 10.57 -8.01
CA GLY A 103 8.49 9.82 -8.66
C GLY A 103 9.00 8.69 -9.56
N ARG A 104 10.24 8.22 -9.36
CA ARG A 104 10.77 7.05 -10.06
C ARG A 104 10.31 5.78 -9.36
N ALA A 105 9.95 4.77 -10.14
CA ALA A 105 9.56 3.47 -9.60
C ALA A 105 10.82 2.63 -9.33
N LEU A 106 10.92 2.11 -8.11
CA LEU A 106 11.96 1.19 -7.66
C LEU A 106 11.33 -0.21 -7.66
N VAL A 107 11.79 -1.08 -8.54
CA VAL A 107 11.26 -2.45 -8.67
C VAL A 107 12.33 -3.44 -8.29
N LEU A 108 12.02 -4.31 -7.33
CA LEU A 108 12.96 -5.31 -6.82
C LEU A 108 12.60 -6.69 -7.36
N ASP A 109 13.59 -7.32 -7.99
CA ASP A 109 13.64 -8.75 -8.26
C ASP A 109 14.58 -9.39 -7.24
N ALA A 110 14.00 -9.99 -6.20
CA ALA A 110 14.77 -10.55 -5.09
C ALA A 110 15.34 -11.95 -5.38
N PHE A 111 14.81 -12.63 -6.39
CA PHE A 111 14.99 -14.08 -6.55
C PHE A 111 15.82 -14.45 -7.77
N VAL A 112 15.42 -13.97 -8.95
CA VAL A 112 15.96 -14.45 -10.22
C VAL A 112 17.06 -13.52 -10.71
N LYS A 113 16.77 -12.23 -10.81
CA LYS A 113 17.75 -11.23 -11.27
C LYS A 113 18.58 -10.65 -10.13
N LYS A 114 18.07 -10.68 -8.89
CA LYS A 114 18.74 -10.16 -7.69
C LYS A 114 19.22 -8.72 -7.93
N GLU A 115 18.29 -7.86 -8.32
CA GLU A 115 18.56 -6.46 -8.64
C GLU A 115 17.37 -5.55 -8.28
N VAL A 116 17.67 -4.27 -8.05
CA VAL A 116 16.69 -3.19 -8.07
C VAL A 116 16.79 -2.46 -9.41
N ARG A 117 15.66 -2.32 -10.10
CA ARG A 117 15.53 -1.46 -11.27
C ARG A 117 14.87 -0.15 -10.90
N ILE A 118 15.47 0.95 -11.32
CA ILE A 118 14.95 2.29 -11.17
C ILE A 118 14.40 2.72 -12.52
N LEU A 119 13.08 2.90 -12.57
CA LEU A 119 12.33 3.19 -13.77
C LEU A 119 11.89 4.66 -13.77
N GLU A 120 12.16 5.34 -14.88
CA GLU A 120 11.76 6.71 -15.12
C GLU A 120 11.27 6.84 -16.56
N GLU A 121 10.23 7.64 -16.78
CA GLU A 121 9.67 7.85 -18.11
C GLU A 121 10.71 8.41 -19.08
N GLY A 122 10.76 7.86 -20.29
CA GLY A 122 11.66 8.31 -21.34
C GLY A 122 13.14 8.03 -21.09
N LYS A 123 13.50 7.34 -20.00
CA LYS A 123 14.88 6.98 -19.68
C LYS A 123 15.08 5.48 -19.64
N ALA A 124 16.30 5.05 -19.98
CA ALA A 124 16.71 3.67 -19.80
C ALA A 124 16.70 3.31 -18.29
N PRO A 125 16.24 2.10 -17.90
CA PRO A 125 16.29 1.67 -16.51
C PRO A 125 17.71 1.70 -15.96
N ARG A 126 17.90 2.27 -14.78
CA ARG A 126 19.13 2.08 -14.01
C ARG A 126 19.01 0.80 -13.20
N VAL A 127 20.02 -0.07 -13.28
CA VAL A 127 20.04 -1.36 -12.59
C VAL A 127 21.05 -1.29 -11.44
N VAL A 128 20.64 -1.74 -10.26
CA VAL A 128 21.49 -1.83 -9.08
C VAL A 128 21.47 -3.29 -8.60
N PRO A 129 22.60 -4.03 -8.67
CA PRO A 129 22.65 -5.39 -8.18
C PRO A 129 22.47 -5.43 -6.66
N LEU A 130 21.82 -6.48 -6.16
CA LEU A 130 21.70 -6.70 -4.72
C LEU A 130 23.03 -7.17 -4.12
N PRO A 131 23.37 -6.75 -2.90
CA PRO A 131 24.53 -7.28 -2.20
C PRO A 131 24.25 -8.73 -1.74
N ALA A 132 25.28 -9.39 -1.22
CA ALA A 132 25.09 -10.62 -0.47
C ALA A 132 24.14 -10.38 0.73
N PRO A 133 23.26 -11.34 1.07
CA PRO A 133 22.42 -11.22 2.24
C PRO A 133 23.28 -11.18 3.51
N PRO A 134 22.85 -10.46 4.56
CA PRO A 134 23.63 -10.36 5.79
C PRO A 134 23.71 -11.68 6.56
N ARG A 135 22.80 -12.62 6.26
CA ARG A 135 22.79 -14.00 6.78
C ARG A 135 22.33 -14.95 5.67
N PRO A 136 22.87 -16.19 5.60
CA PRO A 136 22.39 -17.20 4.66
C PRO A 136 20.87 -17.41 4.79
N GLY A 137 20.18 -17.50 3.66
CA GLY A 137 18.74 -17.72 3.61
C GLY A 137 17.87 -16.48 3.87
N LEU A 138 18.45 -15.34 4.26
CA LEU A 138 17.67 -14.12 4.45
C LEU A 138 17.36 -13.47 3.11
N LEU A 139 16.08 -13.29 2.83
CA LEU A 139 15.60 -12.68 1.60
C LEU A 139 15.26 -11.20 1.81
N PRO A 140 15.41 -10.37 0.77
CA PRO A 140 14.83 -9.04 0.76
C PRO A 140 13.32 -9.09 0.99
N SER A 141 12.84 -8.24 1.90
CA SER A 141 11.43 -8.15 2.27
C SER A 141 10.83 -6.77 2.08
N GLY A 142 11.65 -5.77 1.74
CA GLY A 142 11.21 -4.40 1.50
C GLY A 142 12.29 -3.57 0.81
N ILE A 143 11.85 -2.53 0.10
CA ILE A 143 12.72 -1.53 -0.54
C ILE A 143 12.21 -0.14 -0.24
N PHE A 144 13.12 0.79 0.01
CA PHE A 144 12.79 2.19 0.28
C PHE A 144 13.79 3.12 -0.41
N ALA A 145 13.32 4.30 -0.79
CA ALA A 145 14.18 5.36 -1.30
C ALA A 145 14.84 6.12 -0.15
N GLY A 146 16.17 6.15 -0.10
CA GLY A 146 16.96 6.99 0.81
C GLY A 146 17.66 8.13 0.09
N LYS A 147 18.21 9.08 0.84
CA LYS A 147 18.98 10.19 0.24
C LYS A 147 20.23 9.62 -0.41
N ASP A 148 20.28 9.67 -1.75
CA ASP A 148 21.37 9.13 -2.58
C ASP A 148 21.67 7.64 -2.31
N ALA A 149 20.68 6.90 -1.83
CA ALA A 149 20.81 5.49 -1.49
C ALA A 149 19.50 4.73 -1.69
N LEU A 150 19.61 3.43 -1.97
CA LEU A 150 18.50 2.49 -1.81
C LEU A 150 18.60 1.86 -0.43
N LEU A 151 17.46 1.69 0.24
CA LEU A 151 17.39 0.97 1.50
C LEU A 151 16.69 -0.36 1.26
N LEU A 152 17.31 -1.44 1.71
CA LEU A 152 16.86 -2.80 1.47
C LEU A 152 16.63 -3.48 2.81
N GLU A 153 15.38 -3.86 3.08
CA GLU A 153 14.99 -4.62 4.25
C GLU A 153 15.16 -6.11 3.98
N TRP A 154 15.66 -6.83 4.98
CA TRP A 154 15.91 -8.25 4.98
C TRP A 154 15.14 -8.90 6.13
N GLY A 155 14.32 -9.90 5.80
CA GLY A 155 13.55 -10.68 6.77
C GLY A 155 12.76 -9.85 7.78
N HIS A 156 12.21 -8.70 7.35
CA HIS A 156 11.39 -7.80 8.17
C HIS A 156 12.07 -7.23 9.43
N ALA A 157 13.41 -7.27 9.50
CA ALA A 157 14.14 -6.93 10.72
C ALA A 157 15.43 -6.15 10.49
N LEU A 158 16.10 -6.28 9.33
CA LEU A 158 17.37 -5.62 9.10
C LEU A 158 17.31 -4.78 7.84
N VAL A 159 17.69 -3.51 7.91
CA VAL A 159 17.78 -2.63 6.74
C VAL A 159 19.24 -2.29 6.48
N THR A 160 19.68 -2.50 5.24
CA THR A 160 20.99 -2.05 4.75
C THR A 160 20.82 -0.94 3.72
N SER A 161 21.88 -0.17 3.46
CA SER A 161 21.90 0.90 2.47
C SER A 161 22.84 0.58 1.33
N LEU A 162 22.39 0.81 0.11
CA LEU A 162 23.16 0.69 -1.12
C LEU A 162 23.36 2.08 -1.72
N PRO A 163 24.62 2.55 -1.88
CA PRO A 163 24.89 3.81 -2.54
C PRO A 163 24.24 3.85 -3.92
N CYS A 164 23.45 4.90 -4.17
CA CYS A 164 22.69 5.01 -5.39
C CYS A 164 22.47 6.51 -5.69
N PRO A 165 23.44 7.17 -6.34
CA PRO A 165 23.41 8.62 -6.51
C PRO A 165 22.13 9.10 -7.18
N GLY A 166 21.65 10.25 -6.72
CA GLY A 166 20.49 10.91 -7.27
C GLY A 166 19.17 10.23 -6.94
N ILE A 167 19.13 9.21 -6.06
CA ILE A 167 17.85 8.75 -5.46
C ILE A 167 17.37 9.83 -4.49
N GLU A 168 16.11 10.23 -4.64
CA GLU A 168 15.47 11.20 -3.78
C GLU A 168 14.59 10.48 -2.77
N PRO A 169 14.76 10.68 -1.45
CA PRO A 169 13.92 9.98 -0.50
C PRO A 169 12.50 10.57 -0.56
N LEU A 170 11.49 9.71 -0.46
CA LEU A 170 10.08 10.13 -0.53
C LEU A 170 9.70 11.08 0.63
N PHE A 171 10.39 10.95 1.76
CA PHE A 171 10.32 11.84 2.92
C PHE A 171 11.74 12.12 3.40
N SER A 172 11.97 13.22 4.12
CA SER A 172 13.29 13.49 4.71
C SER A 172 13.67 12.33 5.65
N GLN A 173 14.55 11.43 5.23
CA GLN A 173 14.95 10.29 6.06
C GLN A 173 16.04 10.71 7.03
N GLY A 174 15.81 10.42 8.31
CA GLY A 174 16.67 10.91 9.40
C GLY A 174 17.91 10.05 9.65
N LEU A 175 17.81 8.74 9.35
CA LEU A 175 18.87 7.78 9.64
C LEU A 175 19.03 6.83 8.46
N LEU A 176 20.19 6.92 7.80
CA LEU A 176 20.69 5.83 6.97
C LEU A 176 21.51 4.90 7.87
N PRO A 177 21.52 3.58 7.61
CA PRO A 177 22.54 2.72 8.18
C PRO A 177 23.93 3.32 7.92
N PRO A 178 24.88 3.23 8.86
CA PRO A 178 26.27 3.61 8.57
C PRO A 178 26.82 2.72 7.45
N PRO A 179 27.87 3.14 6.73
CA PRO A 179 28.52 2.31 5.71
C PRO A 179 28.87 0.92 6.27
N GLY A 180 28.37 -0.14 5.63
CA GLY A 180 28.55 -1.53 6.09
C GLY A 180 27.72 -1.95 7.30
N GLY A 181 26.86 -1.08 7.83
CA GLY A 181 25.99 -1.36 8.97
C GLY A 181 24.53 -1.66 8.62
N PHE A 182 23.73 -1.87 9.66
CA PHE A 182 22.31 -2.19 9.57
C PHE A 182 21.47 -1.32 10.50
N LEU A 183 20.21 -1.09 10.12
CA LEU A 183 19.17 -0.63 11.03
C LEU A 183 18.27 -1.81 11.42
N PRO A 184 17.77 -1.88 12.66
CA PRO A 184 16.91 -2.97 13.14
C PRO A 184 15.45 -2.84 12.68
N GLY A 185 15.11 -1.86 11.84
CA GLY A 185 13.75 -1.64 11.40
C GLY A 185 13.66 -0.69 10.22
N ARG A 186 12.43 -0.45 9.75
CA ARG A 186 12.15 0.41 8.60
C ARG A 186 12.54 1.86 8.89
N PRO A 187 13.20 2.54 7.96
CA PRO A 187 13.62 3.92 8.12
C PRO A 187 12.40 4.85 8.25
N THR A 188 12.48 5.82 9.16
CA THR A 188 11.50 6.89 9.32
C THR A 188 12.18 8.26 9.20
N ARG A 189 11.40 9.33 9.29
CA ARG A 189 11.93 10.69 9.31
C ARG A 189 12.90 10.98 10.46
N ARG A 190 12.81 10.28 11.60
CA ARG A 190 13.64 10.56 12.78
C ARG A 190 14.49 9.40 13.27
N GLY A 191 14.43 8.26 12.61
CA GLY A 191 15.19 7.08 12.96
C GLY A 191 14.63 5.86 12.25
N TRP A 192 14.14 4.89 13.01
CA TRP A 192 13.59 3.66 12.48
C TRP A 192 12.41 3.18 13.31
N VAL A 193 11.58 2.33 12.72
CA VAL A 193 10.46 1.67 13.38
C VAL A 193 10.49 0.17 13.12
N GLN A 194 10.20 -0.61 14.15
CA GLN A 194 10.05 -2.06 14.05
C GLN A 194 8.82 -2.50 14.84
N VAL A 195 8.09 -3.49 14.32
CA VAL A 195 7.09 -4.21 15.11
C VAL A 195 7.76 -5.45 15.68
N VAL A 196 7.70 -5.62 16.99
CA VAL A 196 8.24 -6.78 17.70
C VAL A 196 7.16 -7.46 18.52
N ARG A 197 7.36 -8.74 18.81
CA ARG A 197 6.53 -9.44 19.79
C ARG A 197 6.97 -9.04 21.19
N SER A 198 6.03 -8.63 22.03
CA SER A 198 6.29 -8.28 23.43
C SER A 198 5.26 -8.95 24.34
N GLY A 199 5.72 -9.86 25.19
CA GLY A 199 4.86 -10.72 26.00
C GLY A 199 3.79 -11.46 25.19
N LYS A 200 2.52 -11.16 25.48
CA LYS A 200 1.34 -11.74 24.78
C LYS A 200 0.87 -10.90 23.58
N GLY A 201 1.49 -9.76 23.31
CA GLY A 201 1.07 -8.80 22.29
C GLY A 201 2.18 -8.42 21.32
N LEU A 202 2.02 -7.25 20.71
CA LEU A 202 3.01 -6.60 19.85
C LEU A 202 3.35 -5.23 20.42
N SER A 203 4.60 -4.82 20.17
CA SER A 203 5.08 -3.48 20.45
C SER A 203 5.64 -2.83 19.20
N LEU A 204 5.51 -1.51 19.12
CA LEU A 204 6.30 -0.68 18.21
C LEU A 204 7.57 -0.25 18.93
N LEU A 205 8.73 -0.61 18.37
CA LEU A 205 10.01 -0.04 18.75
C LEU A 205 10.27 1.18 17.88
N LEU A 206 10.42 2.35 18.51
CA LEU A 206 10.77 3.60 17.88
C LEU A 206 12.21 3.96 18.20
N GLY A 207 13.12 3.66 17.27
CA GLY A 207 14.50 4.09 17.37
C GLY A 207 14.66 5.54 16.91
N ARG A 208 15.47 6.31 17.65
CA ARG A 208 15.84 7.69 17.30
C ARG A 208 17.34 7.80 17.14
N ARG A 209 17.80 8.74 16.31
CA ARG A 209 19.24 9.01 16.10
C ARG A 209 19.94 9.49 17.38
N ASP A 210 19.22 10.25 18.17
CA ASP A 210 19.68 10.92 19.38
C ASP A 210 19.41 10.12 20.67
N ALA A 211 18.86 8.90 20.55
CA ALA A 211 18.55 8.06 21.70
C ALA A 211 19.25 6.70 21.59
N PRO A 212 19.97 6.26 22.64
CA PRO A 212 20.68 4.98 22.63
C PRO A 212 19.74 3.77 22.73
N VAL A 213 18.53 3.96 23.27
CA VAL A 213 17.54 2.90 23.50
C VAL A 213 16.26 3.27 22.75
N PRO A 214 15.68 2.35 21.95
CA PRO A 214 14.39 2.59 21.30
C PRO A 214 13.29 2.74 22.34
N GLU A 215 12.33 3.61 22.07
CA GLU A 215 11.11 3.69 22.85
C GLU A 215 10.20 2.52 22.47
N GLU A 216 9.77 1.73 23.45
CA GLU A 216 8.84 0.63 23.23
C GLU A 216 7.41 1.09 23.54
N LEU A 217 6.51 0.85 22.59
CA LEU A 217 5.11 1.22 22.69
C LEU A 217 4.25 0.00 22.48
N GLU A 218 3.72 -0.52 23.58
CA GLU A 218 2.71 -1.57 23.53
C GLU A 218 1.42 -1.01 22.92
N PHE A 219 0.81 -1.77 22.02
CA PHE A 219 -0.50 -1.43 21.52
C PHE A 219 -1.43 -2.65 21.55
N PRO A 220 -2.65 -2.50 22.09
CA PRO A 220 -3.52 -3.64 22.32
C PRO A 220 -4.14 -4.13 21.01
N VAL A 221 -3.84 -5.37 20.64
CA VAL A 221 -4.65 -6.12 19.67
C VAL A 221 -5.38 -7.23 20.41
N LYS A 222 -6.71 -7.11 20.52
CA LYS A 222 -7.54 -8.16 21.11
C LYS A 222 -7.41 -9.44 20.29
N GLY A 223 -7.34 -10.59 20.96
CA GLY A 223 -7.29 -11.90 20.32
C GLY A 223 -5.95 -12.30 19.71
N GLY A 224 -4.93 -11.44 19.76
CA GLY A 224 -3.61 -11.70 19.17
C GLY A 224 -3.53 -11.36 17.68
N VAL A 225 -2.32 -11.49 17.12
CA VAL A 225 -2.01 -11.13 15.73
C VAL A 225 -1.53 -12.35 14.94
N GLU A 226 -2.16 -12.63 13.80
CA GLU A 226 -1.76 -13.67 12.84
C GLU A 226 -0.46 -13.24 12.15
N CYS A 227 -0.46 -12.05 11.55
CA CYS A 227 0.74 -11.45 10.97
C CYS A 227 0.64 -9.92 10.87
N VAL A 228 1.81 -9.29 10.82
CA VAL A 228 1.95 -7.88 10.41
C VAL A 228 2.02 -7.87 8.89
N LEU A 229 1.13 -7.11 8.26
CA LEU A 229 1.03 -7.01 6.81
C LEU A 229 1.86 -5.88 6.26
N ASP A 230 1.88 -4.75 6.96
CA ASP A 230 2.64 -3.58 6.51
C ASP A 230 2.96 -2.62 7.64
N LEU A 231 4.00 -1.82 7.43
CA LEU A 231 4.52 -0.83 8.36
C LEU A 231 5.09 0.35 7.55
N GLU A 232 4.36 1.46 7.52
CA GLU A 232 4.67 2.60 6.68
C GLU A 232 4.75 3.89 7.50
N SER A 233 5.47 4.90 6.99
CA SER A 233 5.51 6.23 7.62
C SER A 233 5.40 7.36 6.62
N ASP A 234 4.75 8.45 7.00
CA ASP A 234 4.56 9.61 6.14
C ASP A 234 5.53 10.77 6.43
N ARG A 235 5.38 11.88 5.70
CA ARG A 235 6.25 13.06 5.85
C ARG A 235 6.12 13.75 7.20
N ALA A 236 4.97 13.63 7.87
CA ALA A 236 4.77 14.12 9.24
C ALA A 236 5.40 13.17 10.28
N GLY A 237 5.83 11.98 9.86
CA GLY A 237 6.37 10.91 10.68
C GLY A 237 5.28 10.16 11.46
N ARG A 238 4.04 10.22 10.99
CA ARG A 238 2.99 9.31 11.47
C ARG A 238 3.30 7.91 10.94
N ILE A 239 2.94 6.90 11.72
CA ILE A 239 3.28 5.50 11.45
C ILE A 239 1.96 4.73 11.27
N ALA A 240 1.80 4.07 10.13
CA ALA A 240 0.67 3.18 9.88
C ALA A 240 1.13 1.73 10.02
N VAL A 241 0.41 0.96 10.83
CA VAL A 241 0.59 -0.48 10.99
C VAL A 241 -0.65 -1.17 10.47
N ALA A 242 -0.49 -2.11 9.55
CA ALA A 242 -1.55 -2.98 9.08
C ALA A 242 -1.28 -4.42 9.53
N LEU A 243 -2.27 -5.10 10.09
CA LEU A 243 -2.12 -6.47 10.60
C LEU A 243 -3.41 -7.29 10.46
N PHE A 244 -3.26 -8.61 10.48
CA PHE A 244 -4.39 -9.53 10.60
C PHE A 244 -4.56 -9.97 12.06
N PRO A 245 -5.67 -9.64 12.72
CA PRO A 245 -5.98 -10.19 14.04
C PRO A 245 -6.49 -11.63 13.93
N TRP A 246 -6.16 -12.49 14.89
CA TRP A 246 -6.64 -13.89 14.91
C TRP A 246 -8.15 -14.01 15.14
N ASP A 247 -8.76 -12.99 15.76
CA ASP A 247 -10.15 -13.03 16.21
C ASP A 247 -11.18 -12.62 15.15
N ASP A 248 -10.76 -12.35 13.91
CA ASP A 248 -11.64 -11.85 12.86
C ASP A 248 -11.98 -12.93 11.82
N PRO A 249 -13.16 -13.57 11.90
CA PRO A 249 -13.54 -14.64 10.97
C PRO A 249 -13.73 -14.13 9.53
N PHE A 250 -13.86 -12.81 9.35
CA PHE A 250 -13.98 -12.19 8.03
C PHE A 250 -12.63 -11.77 7.45
N ARG A 251 -11.52 -12.11 8.14
CA ARG A 251 -10.14 -11.72 7.79
C ARG A 251 -10.06 -10.23 7.44
N ARG A 252 -10.66 -9.37 8.28
CA ARG A 252 -10.49 -7.92 8.15
C ARG A 252 -9.10 -7.53 8.62
N ILE A 253 -8.55 -6.51 7.98
CA ILE A 253 -7.25 -5.95 8.35
C ILE A 253 -7.49 -4.89 9.41
N GLN A 254 -6.80 -4.99 10.53
CA GLN A 254 -6.73 -3.93 11.51
C GLN A 254 -5.64 -2.95 11.05
N VAL A 255 -6.02 -1.70 10.77
CA VAL A 255 -5.07 -0.62 10.51
C VAL A 255 -5.05 0.30 11.72
N MET A 256 -3.86 0.66 12.16
CA MET A 256 -3.60 1.57 13.28
C MET A 256 -2.65 2.67 12.82
N VAL A 257 -2.99 3.92 13.11
CA VAL A 257 -2.14 5.07 12.78
C VAL A 257 -1.69 5.72 14.08
N PHE A 258 -0.38 5.81 14.24
CA PHE A 258 0.28 6.40 15.39
C PHE A 258 0.88 7.75 15.02
N SER A 259 0.88 8.66 15.97
CA SER A 259 1.64 9.89 15.89
C SER A 259 3.13 9.57 15.92
N ARG A 260 3.94 10.56 15.56
CA ARG A 260 5.38 10.43 15.63
C ARG A 260 5.93 10.22 17.05
N ALA A 261 5.14 10.59 18.08
CA ALA A 261 5.47 10.35 19.48
C ALA A 261 4.79 9.08 20.02
N GLY A 262 4.40 8.15 19.14
CA GLY A 262 3.86 6.86 19.58
C GLY A 262 2.39 6.82 19.96
N ARG A 263 1.75 7.98 20.16
CA ARG A 263 0.31 8.02 20.51
C ARG A 263 -0.56 7.48 19.38
N LEU A 264 -1.45 6.53 19.67
CA LEU A 264 -2.47 6.07 18.72
C LEU A 264 -3.42 7.22 18.34
N LEU A 265 -3.48 7.55 17.05
CA LEU A 265 -4.34 8.61 16.50
C LEU A 265 -5.67 8.06 16.00
N ALA A 266 -5.62 6.92 15.29
CA ALA A 266 -6.77 6.31 14.64
C ALA A 266 -6.60 4.80 14.56
N SER A 267 -7.71 4.07 14.53
CA SER A 267 -7.71 2.63 14.27
C SER A 267 -8.99 2.21 13.57
N ARG A 268 -8.89 1.34 12.57
CA ARG A 268 -10.06 0.84 11.84
C ARG A 268 -9.83 -0.56 11.31
N ARG A 269 -10.87 -1.39 11.39
CA ARG A 269 -10.94 -2.65 10.64
C ARG A 269 -11.45 -2.36 9.23
N ILE A 270 -10.67 -2.71 8.22
CA ILE A 270 -11.01 -2.54 6.81
C ILE A 270 -11.06 -3.92 6.10
N PRO A 271 -11.77 -4.04 4.97
CA PRO A 271 -11.85 -5.31 4.25
C PRO A 271 -10.46 -5.81 3.82
N GLY A 272 -10.12 -7.07 4.15
CA GLY A 272 -8.80 -7.63 3.84
C GLY A 272 -8.72 -8.53 2.62
N GLY A 273 -9.85 -9.09 2.19
CA GLY A 273 -9.90 -10.11 1.15
C GLY A 273 -9.27 -9.68 -0.18
N SER A 274 -8.35 -10.51 -0.66
CA SER A 274 -7.76 -10.49 -2.00
C SER A 274 -7.68 -11.92 -2.50
N ILE A 275 -7.96 -12.14 -3.79
CA ILE A 275 -7.92 -13.49 -4.38
C ILE A 275 -6.53 -13.86 -4.92
N THR A 276 -5.61 -12.90 -4.94
CA THR A 276 -4.21 -13.09 -5.34
C THR A 276 -3.27 -12.81 -4.17
N ASP A 277 -2.06 -13.36 -4.26
CA ASP A 277 -1.01 -13.10 -3.27
C ASP A 277 -0.44 -11.68 -3.45
N LEU A 278 -0.43 -10.92 -2.35
CA LEU A 278 0.02 -9.53 -2.29
C LEU A 278 1.23 -9.42 -1.36
N MET A 279 2.31 -8.84 -1.86
CA MET A 279 3.55 -8.59 -1.12
C MET A 279 3.55 -7.23 -0.44
N SER A 280 3.05 -6.19 -1.13
CA SER A 280 2.88 -4.84 -0.58
C SER A 280 1.45 -4.39 -0.86
N ARG A 281 0.59 -4.61 0.13
CA ARG A 281 -0.86 -4.35 0.02
C ARG A 281 -1.19 -2.89 0.26
N PHE A 282 -0.35 -2.19 1.03
CA PHE A 282 -0.59 -0.82 1.44
C PHE A 282 0.50 0.10 0.93
N SER A 283 0.13 1.37 0.79
CA SER A 283 1.11 2.44 0.63
C SER A 283 0.60 3.67 1.36
N LEU A 284 1.42 4.26 2.20
CA LEU A 284 1.12 5.53 2.85
C LEU A 284 1.79 6.65 2.07
N SER A 285 0.98 7.55 1.50
CA SER A 285 1.52 8.68 0.74
C SER A 285 2.22 9.68 1.67
N PRO A 286 3.10 10.55 1.14
CA PRO A 286 3.75 11.61 1.93
C PRO A 286 2.76 12.53 2.66
N GLU A 287 1.58 12.75 2.08
CA GLU A 287 0.49 13.57 2.62
C GLU A 287 -0.27 12.84 3.75
N GLY A 288 -0.03 11.55 3.93
CA GLY A 288 -0.67 10.68 4.91
C GLY A 288 -1.97 10.07 4.40
N LEU A 289 -2.16 9.92 3.09
CA LEU A 289 -3.29 9.14 2.57
C LEU A 289 -2.89 7.67 2.48
N LEU A 290 -3.72 6.78 3.01
CA LEU A 290 -3.45 5.34 2.97
C LEU A 290 -4.12 4.72 1.74
N TYR A 291 -3.33 4.09 0.88
CA TYR A 291 -3.79 3.36 -0.29
C TYR A 291 -3.79 1.87 0.01
N GLN A 292 -4.82 1.17 -0.46
CA GLN A 292 -4.95 -0.27 -0.32
C GLN A 292 -5.19 -0.90 -1.70
N LEU A 293 -4.33 -1.85 -2.07
CA LEU A 293 -4.54 -2.74 -3.21
C LEU A 293 -5.44 -3.91 -2.81
N ARG A 294 -6.43 -4.20 -3.65
CA ARG A 294 -7.32 -5.37 -3.50
C ARG A 294 -7.50 -6.05 -4.84
N THR A 295 -7.64 -7.37 -4.80
CA THR A 295 -7.96 -8.17 -5.99
C THR A 295 -9.23 -8.99 -5.77
N SER A 296 -10.02 -9.15 -6.82
CA SER A 296 -11.29 -9.89 -6.80
C SER A 296 -11.51 -10.56 -8.15
N GLU A 297 -12.54 -11.39 -8.28
CA GLU A 297 -12.86 -12.00 -9.58
C GLU A 297 -13.13 -10.97 -10.67
N LYS A 298 -13.50 -9.74 -10.29
CA LYS A 298 -13.79 -8.65 -11.21
C LYS A 298 -12.57 -7.86 -11.66
N GLY A 299 -11.41 -8.07 -11.05
CA GLY A 299 -10.21 -7.30 -11.33
C GLY A 299 -9.55 -6.73 -10.09
N VAL A 300 -8.80 -5.65 -10.32
CA VAL A 300 -8.00 -4.92 -9.35
C VAL A 300 -8.76 -3.67 -8.89
N GLU A 301 -8.72 -3.41 -7.59
CA GLU A 301 -9.22 -2.18 -6.98
C GLU A 301 -8.11 -1.51 -6.17
N VAL A 302 -8.00 -0.19 -6.26
CA VAL A 302 -7.24 0.62 -5.30
C VAL A 302 -8.19 1.52 -4.54
N LEU A 303 -8.17 1.42 -3.22
CA LEU A 303 -8.92 2.26 -2.30
C LEU A 303 -7.99 3.26 -1.63
N GLU A 304 -8.41 4.51 -1.55
CA GLU A 304 -7.78 5.55 -0.73
C GLU A 304 -8.58 5.72 0.56
N TRP A 305 -7.86 5.80 1.68
CA TRP A 305 -8.42 5.92 3.01
C TRP A 305 -7.90 7.19 3.68
N ASP A 306 -8.81 8.09 3.99
CA ASP A 306 -8.55 9.24 4.85
C ASP A 306 -8.73 8.83 6.31
N TRP A 307 -7.63 8.39 6.94
CA TRP A 307 -7.66 7.95 8.33
C TRP A 307 -7.91 9.09 9.32
N SER A 308 -7.74 10.35 8.93
CA SER A 308 -8.02 11.49 9.83
C SER A 308 -9.51 11.58 10.18
N ARG A 309 -10.37 10.94 9.39
CA ARG A 309 -11.80 10.79 9.62
C ARG A 309 -12.15 9.55 10.44
N TRP A 310 -11.17 8.70 10.76
CA TRP A 310 -11.37 7.54 11.61
C TRP A 310 -11.25 8.03 13.04
N GLY A 311 -12.36 8.06 13.78
CA GLY A 311 -12.35 8.49 15.18
C GLY A 311 -11.31 7.75 16.01
N THR A 312 -10.87 8.36 17.10
CA THR A 312 -9.90 7.72 18.01
C THR A 312 -10.59 6.58 18.78
N PRO A 313 -10.00 5.37 18.82
CA PRO A 313 -10.61 4.23 19.52
C PRO A 313 -10.85 4.54 21.00
N GLY A 314 -12.05 4.26 21.50
CA GLY A 314 -12.42 4.50 22.89
C GLY A 314 -12.76 5.96 23.24
N VAL A 315 -12.63 6.89 22.28
CA VAL A 315 -13.16 8.25 22.41
C VAL A 315 -14.40 8.31 21.51
N PRO A 316 -15.62 8.52 22.05
CA PRO A 316 -16.79 8.68 21.20
C PRO A 316 -16.55 9.81 20.19
N PRO A 317 -16.97 9.65 18.92
CA PRO A 317 -16.78 10.69 17.91
C PRO A 317 -17.34 12.00 18.47
N LYS A 318 -16.55 13.09 18.40
CA LYS A 318 -17.07 14.43 18.72
C LYS A 318 -18.33 14.62 17.88
N GLU A 319 -19.47 14.80 18.54
CA GLU A 319 -20.71 15.14 17.84
C GLU A 319 -20.42 16.33 16.93
N ALA A 320 -20.83 16.23 15.66
CA ALA A 320 -20.75 17.36 14.75
C ALA A 320 -21.48 18.53 15.43
N PRO A 321 -20.92 19.76 15.39
CA PRO A 321 -21.58 20.90 16.01
C PRO A 321 -23.00 20.98 15.47
N LYS A 322 -23.99 20.88 16.37
CA LYS A 322 -25.40 21.03 16.00
C LYS A 322 -25.52 22.36 15.25
N ALA A 323 -26.07 22.31 14.04
CA ALA A 323 -26.39 23.53 13.32
C ALA A 323 -27.23 24.41 14.26
N PRO A 324 -26.94 25.72 14.34
CA PRO A 324 -27.69 26.61 15.22
C PRO A 324 -29.18 26.45 14.91
N GLU A 325 -29.95 26.05 15.92
CA GLU A 325 -31.41 26.07 15.84
C GLU A 325 -31.79 27.49 15.44
N LYS A 326 -32.44 27.60 14.28
CA LYS A 326 -33.06 28.86 13.90
C LYS A 326 -34.12 29.15 14.95
N GLU A 327 -33.82 30.04 15.89
CA GLU A 327 -34.82 30.65 16.74
C GLU A 327 -35.86 31.29 15.82
N GLY A 328 -37.01 30.64 15.74
CA GLY A 328 -38.18 31.18 15.07
C GLY A 328 -38.63 32.41 15.85
N GLY A 329 -38.36 33.59 15.28
CA GLY A 329 -38.94 34.84 15.75
C GLY A 329 -40.46 34.74 15.78
N ARG A 330 -41.03 35.10 16.93
CA ARG A 330 -42.44 35.44 17.10
C ARG A 330 -42.69 36.85 16.59
#